data_AF-A0A2D9MZ73-F1
#
_entry.id   AF-A0A2D9MZ73-F1
#
_cell.length_a   1.000
_cell.length_b   1.000
_cell.length_c   1.000
_cell.angle_alpha   90.00
_cell.angle_beta   90.00
_cell.angle_gamma   90.00
#
_symmetry.space_group_name_H-M   'P 1'
#
loop_
_entity.id
_entity.type
_entity.pdbx_description
1 polymer ?
#
loop_
_entity_poly.entity_id
_entity_poly.type
_entity_poly.pdbx_seq_one_letter_code
_entity_poly.pdbx_strand_id
1 'polypeptide(L)'
;KGASSERQPPMYFRLGGGTMKGISKPGWIVWSRVFVMDGELQCDIGVAEVVKLSQKETERRWEETTPQWPIMHAVLKGVTRDQMMARHKSNHIQVVYAPNEKAAHKGARIKAAMLAEMGLRVQLCGEVQLK
;
A
#
# COMPACT_ATOMS: atom_id res chain seq x y z
N LYS A 1 -19.65 10.13 -0.32
CA LYS A 1 -18.86 11.38 -0.42
C LYS A 1 -17.55 11.16 0.34
N GLY A 2 -16.39 11.46 -0.25
CA GLY A 2 -15.08 11.14 0.36
C GLY A 2 -13.87 11.29 -0.58
N ALA A 3 -14.12 11.48 -1.88
CA ALA A 3 -13.13 11.90 -2.84
C ALA A 3 -13.66 13.10 -3.65
N SER A 4 -12.76 13.96 -4.11
CA SER A 4 -12.99 15.08 -5.02
C SER A 4 -12.16 14.90 -6.30
N SER A 5 -12.57 15.55 -7.39
CA SER A 5 -11.73 15.71 -8.56
C SER A 5 -11.00 17.05 -8.45
N GLU A 6 -9.68 17.03 -8.39
CA GLU A 6 -8.83 18.22 -8.38
C GLU A 6 -8.16 18.41 -9.74
N ARG A 7 -7.80 19.65 -10.06
CA ARG A 7 -6.94 19.92 -11.22
C ARG A 7 -5.58 19.25 -10.99
N GLN A 8 -5.13 18.44 -11.95
CA GLN A 8 -3.80 17.83 -11.91
C GLN A 8 -2.68 18.89 -11.78
N PRO A 9 -1.56 18.58 -11.08
CA PRO A 9 -0.47 19.52 -10.90
C PRO A 9 0.09 19.99 -12.25
N PRO A 10 0.11 21.30 -12.53
CA PRO A 10 0.51 21.83 -13.84
C PRO A 10 1.98 21.55 -14.17
N MET A 11 2.82 21.36 -13.15
CA MET A 11 4.23 20.95 -13.31
C MET A 11 4.37 19.63 -14.08
N TYR A 12 3.51 18.65 -13.81
CA TYR A 12 3.56 17.33 -14.45
C TYR A 12 2.59 17.22 -15.64
N PHE A 13 1.45 17.93 -15.57
CA PHE A 13 0.35 17.80 -16.52
C PHE A 13 0.01 19.17 -17.13
N ARG A 14 0.83 19.65 -18.07
CA ARG A 14 0.66 20.97 -18.72
C ARG A 14 -0.74 21.17 -19.31
N LEU A 15 -1.28 20.16 -19.98
CA LEU A 15 -2.61 20.20 -20.60
C LEU A 15 -3.76 20.05 -19.60
N GLY A 16 -3.46 19.82 -18.33
CA GLY A 16 -4.43 19.57 -17.28
C GLY A 16 -4.97 18.16 -17.29
N GLY A 17 -6.17 18.03 -16.71
CA GLY A 17 -6.78 16.75 -16.35
C GLY A 17 -7.30 16.80 -14.92
N GLY A 18 -8.20 15.86 -14.58
CA GLY A 18 -8.69 15.64 -13.23
C GLY A 18 -7.90 14.53 -12.54
N THR A 19 -7.54 14.74 -11.27
CA THR A 19 -7.02 13.69 -10.39
C THR A 19 -7.99 13.46 -9.25
N MET A 20 -8.09 12.21 -8.78
CA MET A 20 -8.91 11.87 -7.63
C MET A 20 -8.15 12.17 -6.35
N LYS A 21 -8.59 13.18 -5.60
CA LYS A 21 -8.12 13.45 -4.24
C LYS A 21 -9.05 12.79 -3.24
N GLY A 22 -8.50 12.19 -2.20
CA GLY A 22 -9.28 11.61 -1.12
C GLY A 22 -8.39 11.00 -0.05
N ILE A 23 -8.96 10.80 1.14
CA ILE A 23 -8.31 10.10 2.25
C ILE A 23 -8.87 8.69 2.28
N SER A 24 -7.98 7.70 2.21
CA SER A 24 -8.36 6.29 2.29
C SER A 24 -9.03 5.98 3.64
N LYS A 25 -10.06 5.12 3.63
CA LYS A 25 -10.80 4.78 4.84
C LYS A 25 -9.94 3.95 5.81
N PRO A 26 -10.11 4.12 7.13
CA PRO A 26 -9.43 3.25 8.08
C PRO A 26 -9.90 1.80 7.95
N GLY A 27 -9.01 0.84 8.21
CA GLY A 27 -9.32 -0.58 8.10
C GLY A 27 -8.10 -1.44 7.85
N TRP A 28 -8.32 -2.73 7.60
CA TRP A 28 -7.26 -3.70 7.41
C TRP A 28 -7.07 -4.00 5.92
N ILE A 29 -5.82 -4.09 5.48
CA ILE A 29 -5.47 -4.38 4.10
C ILE A 29 -4.45 -5.51 4.02
N VAL A 30 -4.48 -6.24 2.91
CA VAL A 30 -3.34 -7.02 2.42
C VAL A 30 -2.60 -6.15 1.43
N TRP A 31 -1.29 -6.00 1.62
CA TRP A 31 -0.42 -5.34 0.66
C TRP A 31 0.50 -6.36 0.01
N SER A 32 0.88 -6.12 -1.23
CA SER A 32 1.85 -6.96 -1.92
C SER A 32 2.57 -6.20 -3.02
N ARG A 33 3.71 -6.73 -3.45
CA ARG A 33 4.40 -6.29 -4.67
C ARG A 33 5.13 -7.45 -5.32
N VAL A 34 4.85 -7.66 -6.60
CA VAL A 34 5.64 -8.54 -7.48
C VAL A 34 6.76 -7.74 -8.13
N PHE A 35 7.95 -8.32 -8.19
CA PHE A 35 9.14 -7.73 -8.81
C PHE A 35 10.08 -8.82 -9.34
N VAL A 36 11.04 -8.44 -10.19
CA VAL A 36 12.09 -9.33 -10.70
C VAL A 36 13.37 -9.05 -9.91
N MET A 37 14.00 -10.10 -9.39
CA MET A 37 15.29 -10.04 -8.73
C MET A 37 15.99 -11.39 -8.88
N ASP A 38 17.30 -11.38 -9.13
CA ASP A 38 18.12 -12.59 -9.31
C ASP A 38 17.61 -13.52 -10.43
N GLY A 39 16.98 -12.95 -11.46
CA GLY A 39 16.44 -13.70 -12.60
C GLY A 39 15.11 -14.42 -12.33
N GLU A 40 14.49 -14.24 -11.17
CA GLU A 40 13.22 -14.86 -10.80
C GLU A 40 12.12 -13.83 -10.44
N LEU A 41 10.86 -14.24 -10.58
CA LEU A 41 9.72 -13.47 -10.08
C LEU A 41 9.59 -13.68 -8.57
N GLN A 42 9.61 -12.59 -7.83
CA GLN A 42 9.44 -12.59 -6.38
C GLN A 42 8.21 -11.78 -5.98
N CYS A 43 7.65 -12.08 -4.81
CA CYS A 43 6.53 -11.33 -4.25
C CYS A 43 6.71 -11.08 -2.75
N ASP A 44 6.84 -9.81 -2.39
CA ASP A 44 6.68 -9.37 -1.01
C ASP A 44 5.18 -9.21 -0.71
N ILE A 45 4.71 -9.78 0.40
CA ILE A 45 3.30 -9.70 0.82
C ILE A 45 3.20 -9.57 2.34
N GLY A 46 2.29 -8.73 2.81
CA GLY A 46 2.05 -8.54 4.23
C GLY A 46 0.68 -7.99 4.56
N VAL A 47 0.45 -7.77 5.85
CA VAL A 47 -0.77 -7.14 6.38
C VAL A 47 -0.42 -5.73 6.84
N ALA A 48 -1.36 -4.80 6.65
CA ALA A 48 -1.24 -3.44 7.15
C ALA A 48 -2.58 -2.91 7.66
N GLU A 49 -2.47 -1.92 8.53
CA GLU A 49 -3.61 -1.16 9.04
C GLU A 49 -3.60 0.23 8.40
N VAL A 50 -4.70 0.60 7.76
CA VAL A 50 -4.96 1.98 7.37
C VAL A 50 -5.51 2.70 8.60
N VAL A 51 -4.73 3.64 9.13
CA VAL A 51 -5.06 4.38 10.35
C VAL A 51 -5.76 5.69 10.03
N LYS A 52 -6.65 6.13 10.93
CA LYS A 52 -7.25 7.46 10.86
C LYS A 52 -6.32 8.47 11.54
N LEU A 53 -5.86 9.46 10.79
CA LEU A 53 -5.15 10.61 11.35
C LEU A 53 -6.11 11.79 11.54
N SER A 54 -5.67 12.80 12.30
CA SER A 54 -6.39 14.07 12.37
C SER A 54 -6.36 14.78 11.02
N GLN A 55 -7.35 15.64 10.79
CA GLN A 55 -7.40 16.45 9.56
C GLN A 55 -6.14 17.33 9.43
N LYS A 56 -5.72 17.96 10.52
CA LYS A 56 -4.50 18.79 10.59
C LYS A 56 -3.24 18.02 10.16
N GLU A 57 -3.08 16.78 10.64
CA GLU A 57 -1.92 15.95 10.27
C GLU A 57 -1.97 15.54 8.79
N THR A 58 -3.17 15.26 8.27
CA THR A 58 -3.37 14.91 6.86
C THR A 58 -3.04 16.09 5.95
N GLU A 59 -3.50 17.29 6.30
CA GLU A 59 -3.23 18.55 5.59
C GLU A 59 -1.74 18.85 5.54
N ARG A 60 -1.05 18.79 6.69
CA ARG A 60 0.41 18.95 6.75
C ARG A 60 1.12 18.02 5.76
N ARG A 61 0.78 16.72 5.77
CA ARG A 61 1.40 15.74 4.85
C ARG A 61 1.10 16.02 3.39
N TRP A 62 -0.12 16.46 3.08
CA TRP A 62 -0.48 16.85 1.71
C TRP A 62 0.36 18.04 1.24
N GLU A 63 0.49 19.08 2.07
CA GLU A 63 1.31 20.27 1.77
C GLU A 63 2.79 19.92 1.55
N GLU A 64 3.32 18.96 2.29
CA GLU A 64 4.70 18.48 2.15
C GLU A 64 4.92 17.52 0.96
N THR A 65 3.85 17.06 0.28
CA THR A 65 3.94 16.06 -0.80
C THR A 65 3.27 16.52 -2.09
N THR A 66 2.04 16.10 -2.36
CA THR A 66 1.26 16.49 -3.53
C THR A 66 -0.21 16.59 -3.13
N PRO A 67 -0.70 17.81 -2.79
CA PRO A 67 -2.03 18.00 -2.23
C PRO A 67 -3.19 17.52 -3.10
N GLN A 68 -2.97 17.41 -4.42
CA GLN A 68 -3.98 17.02 -5.41
C GLN A 68 -4.16 15.49 -5.49
N TRP A 69 -3.23 14.71 -4.94
CA TRP A 69 -3.23 13.25 -5.06
C TRP A 69 -3.91 12.57 -3.86
N PRO A 70 -4.42 11.35 -4.04
CA PRO A 70 -5.05 10.62 -2.95
C PRO A 70 -4.00 10.18 -1.93
N ILE A 71 -4.39 10.08 -0.66
CA ILE A 71 -3.49 9.70 0.42
C ILE A 71 -4.04 8.51 1.22
N MET A 72 -3.14 7.59 1.58
CA MET A 72 -3.39 6.48 2.48
C MET A 72 -2.37 6.52 3.61
N HIS A 73 -2.85 6.54 4.85
CA HIS A 73 -1.98 6.42 6.03
C HIS A 73 -1.95 4.96 6.47
N ALA A 74 -0.98 4.20 5.95
CA ALA A 74 -0.84 2.78 6.26
C ALA A 74 0.32 2.52 7.22
N VAL A 75 0.12 1.61 8.15
CA VAL A 75 1.15 1.05 9.04
C VAL A 75 1.37 -0.40 8.64
N LEU A 76 2.52 -0.70 8.02
CA LEU A 76 2.95 -2.06 7.70
C LEU A 76 3.44 -2.74 9.00
N LYS A 77 2.63 -3.63 9.58
CA LYS A 77 2.91 -4.22 10.90
C LYS A 77 4.18 -5.07 10.86
N GLY A 78 5.12 -4.81 11.79
CA GLY A 78 6.40 -5.54 11.86
C GLY A 78 7.41 -5.21 10.76
N VAL A 79 7.18 -4.19 9.92
CA VAL A 79 8.15 -3.74 8.91
C VAL A 79 8.64 -2.35 9.25
N THR A 80 9.96 -2.21 9.51
CA THR A 80 10.55 -0.89 9.75
C THR A 80 10.74 -0.11 8.45
N ARG A 81 10.88 1.22 8.55
CA ARG A 81 11.23 2.09 7.42
C ARG A 81 12.46 1.56 6.68
N ASP A 82 13.53 1.24 7.42
CA ASP A 82 14.81 0.88 6.82
C ASP A 82 14.75 -0.49 6.15
N GLN A 83 14.01 -1.45 6.74
CA GLN A 83 13.74 -2.74 6.10
C GLN A 83 12.95 -2.57 4.80
N MET A 84 11.91 -1.72 4.81
CA MET A 84 11.10 -1.45 3.62
C MET A 84 11.96 -0.83 2.51
N MET A 85 12.73 0.22 2.83
CA MET A 85 13.57 0.93 1.86
C MET A 85 14.71 0.07 1.30
N ALA A 86 15.29 -0.83 2.11
CA ALA A 86 16.38 -1.70 1.67
C ALA A 86 15.89 -2.83 0.73
N ARG A 87 14.68 -3.36 0.99
CA ARG A 87 14.16 -4.53 0.30
C ARG A 87 13.29 -4.18 -0.90
N HIS A 88 12.34 -3.25 -0.75
CA HIS A 88 11.27 -3.03 -1.72
C HIS A 88 11.81 -2.54 -3.07
N LYS A 89 11.84 -3.41 -4.08
CA LYS A 89 12.42 -3.12 -5.41
C LYS A 89 11.46 -2.35 -6.34
N SER A 90 10.65 -1.46 -5.78
CA SER A 90 9.59 -0.78 -6.52
C SER A 90 9.23 0.55 -5.85
N ASN A 91 8.78 1.53 -6.61
CA ASN A 91 8.13 2.74 -6.07
C ASN A 91 6.61 2.53 -5.84
N HIS A 92 6.04 1.43 -6.35
CA HIS A 92 4.63 1.08 -6.24
C HIS A 92 4.40 -0.11 -5.29
N ILE A 93 3.22 -0.15 -4.69
CA ILE A 93 2.68 -1.23 -3.86
C ILE A 93 1.21 -1.43 -4.25
N GLN A 94 0.70 -2.66 -4.18
CA GLN A 94 -0.72 -2.95 -4.36
C GLN A 94 -1.37 -3.24 -3.01
N VAL A 95 -2.57 -2.73 -2.79
CA VAL A 95 -3.32 -2.90 -1.54
C VAL A 95 -4.74 -3.34 -1.82
N VAL A 96 -5.29 -4.20 -0.96
CA VAL A 96 -6.70 -4.61 -0.99
C VAL A 96 -7.27 -4.66 0.41
N TYR A 97 -8.46 -4.08 0.61
CA TYR A 97 -9.16 -4.11 1.90
C TYR A 97 -9.68 -5.51 2.22
N ALA A 98 -9.56 -5.88 3.49
CA ALA A 98 -10.19 -7.04 4.09
C ALA A 98 -11.25 -6.60 5.11
N PRO A 99 -12.27 -7.43 5.38
CA PRO A 99 -13.34 -7.08 6.33
C PRO A 99 -12.85 -6.81 7.76
N ASN A 100 -11.76 -7.45 8.18
CA ASN A 100 -11.14 -7.29 9.50
C ASN A 100 -9.70 -7.84 9.48
N GLU A 101 -8.97 -7.65 10.57
CA GLU A 101 -7.58 -8.11 10.75
C GLU A 101 -7.43 -9.61 10.49
N LYS A 102 -8.27 -10.44 11.13
CA LYS A 102 -8.23 -11.91 10.95
C LYS A 102 -8.41 -12.30 9.49
N ALA A 103 -9.32 -11.64 8.78
CA ALA A 103 -9.53 -11.86 7.35
C ALA A 103 -8.35 -11.36 6.50
N ALA A 104 -7.68 -10.27 6.89
CA ALA A 104 -6.47 -9.79 6.23
C ALA A 104 -5.33 -10.81 6.33
N HIS A 105 -5.06 -11.34 7.53
CA HIS A 105 -4.06 -12.41 7.71
C HIS A 105 -4.41 -13.67 6.92
N LYS A 106 -5.67 -14.12 6.99
CA LYS A 106 -6.14 -15.26 6.19
C LYS A 106 -5.95 -15.00 4.68
N GLY A 107 -6.34 -13.81 4.21
CA GLY A 107 -6.20 -13.42 2.80
C GLY A 107 -4.74 -13.33 2.34
N ALA A 108 -3.85 -12.79 3.18
CA ALA A 108 -2.42 -12.74 2.90
C ALA A 108 -1.84 -14.16 2.75
N ARG A 109 -2.18 -15.08 3.65
CA ARG A 109 -1.74 -16.48 3.58
C ARG A 109 -2.25 -17.20 2.33
N ILE A 110 -3.53 -17.04 2.00
CA ILE A 110 -4.13 -17.65 0.79
C ILE A 110 -3.47 -17.10 -0.48
N LYS A 111 -3.30 -15.78 -0.57
CA LYS A 111 -2.66 -15.13 -1.72
C LYS A 111 -1.19 -15.55 -1.83
N ALA A 112 -0.47 -15.63 -0.71
CA ALA A 112 0.91 -16.11 -0.67
C ALA A 112 1.03 -17.56 -1.16
N ALA A 113 0.17 -18.46 -0.68
CA ALA A 113 0.15 -19.86 -1.13
C ALA A 113 -0.13 -19.96 -2.64
N MET A 114 -1.15 -19.24 -3.14
CA MET A 114 -1.46 -19.21 -4.57
C MET A 114 -0.26 -18.73 -5.41
N LEU A 115 0.40 -17.65 -5.01
CA LEU A 115 1.55 -17.11 -5.74
C LEU A 115 2.75 -18.07 -5.72
N ALA A 116 2.98 -18.76 -4.60
CA ALA A 116 4.01 -19.77 -4.50
C ALA A 116 3.73 -20.96 -5.43
N GLU A 117 2.48 -21.44 -5.49
CA GLU A 117 2.05 -22.49 -6.43
C GLU A 117 2.16 -22.06 -7.90
N MET A 118 2.06 -20.76 -8.20
CA MET A 118 2.31 -20.21 -9.53
C MET A 118 3.82 -20.06 -9.87
N GLY A 119 4.71 -20.46 -8.96
CA GLY A 119 6.16 -20.43 -9.17
C GLY A 119 6.84 -19.11 -8.78
N LEU A 120 6.17 -18.22 -8.05
CA LEU A 120 6.82 -17.02 -7.52
C LEU A 120 7.52 -17.35 -6.19
N ARG A 121 8.70 -16.77 -5.98
CA ARG A 121 9.32 -16.78 -4.66
C ARG A 121 8.62 -15.78 -3.75
N VAL A 122 7.89 -16.26 -2.75
CA VAL A 122 7.08 -15.39 -1.88
C VAL A 122 7.79 -15.13 -0.55
N GLN A 123 7.76 -13.87 -0.10
CA GLN A 123 8.23 -13.46 1.22
C GLN A 123 7.10 -12.82 2.01
N LEU A 124 6.84 -13.38 3.19
CA LEU A 124 5.94 -12.80 4.16
C LEU A 124 6.67 -11.68 4.91
N CYS A 125 6.21 -10.45 4.72
CA CYS A 125 6.83 -9.26 5.28
C CYS A 125 6.11 -8.82 6.56
N GLY A 126 6.88 -8.68 7.64
CA GLY A 126 6.38 -8.22 8.92
C GLY A 126 5.60 -9.29 9.71
N GLU A 127 4.63 -8.85 10.50
CA GLU A 127 3.90 -9.69 11.47
C GLU A 127 2.74 -10.48 10.84
N VAL A 128 3.00 -11.23 9.76
CA VAL A 128 1.98 -12.12 9.19
C VAL A 128 1.76 -13.31 10.12
N GLN A 129 0.63 -13.33 10.82
CA GLN A 129 0.20 -14.48 11.63
C GLN A 129 0.13 -15.73 10.72
N LEU A 130 0.75 -16.83 11.14
CA LEU A 130 0.74 -18.11 10.40
C LEU A 130 -0.27 -19.12 10.95
N LYS A 131 -0.73 -18.90 12.18
CA LYS A 131 -1.75 -19.72 12.85
C LYS A 131 -3.10 -19.00 12.82
#